data_AF-A0A8T4LKJ3-F1
#
_entry.id   AF-A0A8T4LKJ3-F1
#
_cell.length_a   1.000
_cell.length_b   1.000
_cell.length_c   1.000
_cell.angle_alpha   90.00
_cell.angle_beta   90.00
_cell.angle_gamma   90.00
#
_symmetry.space_group_name_H-M   'P 1'
#
loop_
_entity.id
_entity.type
_entity.pdbx_description
1 polymer ?
#
loop_
_entity_poly.entity_id
_entity_poly.type
_entity_poly.pdbx_seq_one_letter_code
_entity_poly.pdbx_strand_id
1 'polypeptide(L)'
;MNKNKIKVIRIFSLVLLTGILGIIFYSALASAEFWICLNKGEQINYCNNYKPPYTCDINSGCQKCMSVYNSTANCYIHGVWGQCVAEGQQCTNTGENGTGGVEIDVTPPVISFTSPLQDGLYVKRAVPLIFTINEKADVFYTDLDDGRGRWSRVCQECTSYGNSRSFSEGLNNIGFKIVDVVGNTAYENISFFIDSKKPRIYKTEPRSGFANGDFYVQFMEENPSLLNINYGNFITGFRNANVDLNTCVQDRTKTNCNINVDLDDYDGQEIDYFFNITDIAGNYYQYRTNTVEVDKTAPVLNNINYTIVRTSVTFTFNVTENNFDVIEYMDNSDSRPTWRTMCSRLSNEICTKRITFREGEHDLSIQIADEAGNIVAENAVFTVTR
;
A
#
# COMPACT_ATOMS: atom_id res chain seq x y z
N MET A 1 86.68 -67.82 -17.46
CA MET A 1 85.41 -67.22 -17.93
C MET A 1 84.86 -66.25 -16.87
N ASN A 2 84.24 -65.17 -17.33
CA ASN A 2 84.22 -63.82 -16.74
C ASN A 2 83.40 -63.65 -15.44
N LYS A 3 84.04 -63.43 -14.27
CA LYS A 3 83.36 -63.11 -12.99
C LYS A 3 82.57 -61.78 -13.04
N ASN A 4 82.86 -60.90 -14.00
CA ASN A 4 82.15 -59.63 -14.18
C ASN A 4 80.80 -59.78 -14.90
N LYS A 5 80.53 -60.87 -15.64
CA LYS A 5 79.23 -61.08 -16.28
C LYS A 5 78.12 -61.49 -15.30
N ILE A 6 78.46 -62.14 -14.18
CA ILE A 6 77.47 -62.64 -13.20
C ILE A 6 76.97 -61.53 -12.26
N LYS A 7 77.81 -60.52 -11.94
CA LYS A 7 77.37 -59.35 -11.14
C LYS A 7 76.43 -58.43 -11.92
N VAL A 8 76.68 -58.22 -13.21
CA VAL A 8 75.84 -57.35 -14.05
C VAL A 8 74.45 -57.95 -14.26
N ILE A 9 74.34 -59.28 -14.43
CA ILE A 9 73.04 -59.96 -14.58
C ILE A 9 72.20 -59.89 -13.29
N ARG A 10 72.81 -60.04 -12.10
CA ARG A 10 72.07 -59.94 -10.83
C ARG A 10 71.60 -58.51 -10.51
N ILE A 11 72.35 -57.48 -10.88
CA ILE A 11 71.94 -56.07 -10.68
C ILE A 11 70.86 -55.69 -11.70
N PHE A 12 70.95 -56.15 -12.95
CA PHE A 12 69.91 -55.90 -13.96
C PHE A 12 68.59 -56.60 -13.60
N SER A 13 68.63 -57.83 -13.10
CA SER A 13 67.42 -58.53 -12.62
C SER A 13 66.80 -57.89 -11.38
N LEU A 14 67.60 -57.33 -10.46
CA LEU A 14 67.09 -56.65 -9.27
C LEU A 14 66.42 -55.30 -9.63
N VAL A 15 67.04 -54.52 -10.53
CA VAL A 15 66.50 -53.23 -11.00
C VAL A 15 65.25 -53.42 -11.86
N LEU A 16 65.18 -54.49 -12.67
CA LEU A 16 63.99 -54.83 -13.43
C LEU A 16 62.84 -55.27 -12.51
N LEU A 17 63.13 -56.03 -11.45
CA LEU A 17 62.11 -56.48 -10.49
C LEU A 17 61.59 -55.32 -9.63
N THR A 18 62.46 -54.40 -9.17
CA THR A 18 62.04 -53.19 -8.44
C THR A 18 61.36 -52.16 -9.34
N GLY A 19 61.73 -52.08 -10.62
CA GLY A 19 61.05 -51.25 -11.62
C GLY A 19 59.66 -51.78 -11.95
N ILE A 20 59.48 -53.10 -12.08
CA ILE A 20 58.18 -53.73 -12.31
C ILE A 20 57.31 -53.67 -11.04
N LEU A 21 57.86 -53.87 -9.84
CA LEU A 21 57.13 -53.68 -8.58
C LEU A 21 56.75 -52.21 -8.35
N GLY A 22 57.59 -51.25 -8.75
CA GLY A 22 57.26 -49.82 -8.71
C GLY A 22 56.15 -49.44 -9.70
N ILE A 23 56.16 -50.01 -10.91
CA ILE A 23 55.10 -49.77 -11.92
C ILE A 23 53.77 -50.41 -11.50
N ILE A 24 53.80 -51.58 -10.83
CA ILE A 24 52.58 -52.22 -10.29
C ILE A 24 52.05 -51.48 -9.05
N PHE A 25 52.90 -50.82 -8.26
CA PHE A 25 52.44 -49.99 -7.13
C PHE A 25 51.85 -48.64 -7.56
N TYR A 26 52.16 -48.16 -8.78
CA TYR A 26 51.57 -46.94 -9.34
C TYR A 26 50.26 -47.16 -10.10
N SER A 27 49.85 -48.40 -10.38
CA SER A 27 48.59 -48.69 -11.09
C SER A 27 47.39 -49.02 -10.19
N ALA A 28 47.48 -48.78 -8.88
CA ALA A 28 46.40 -49.04 -7.94
C ALA A 28 45.79 -47.76 -7.35
N LEU A 29 45.42 -46.79 -8.20
CA LEU A 29 44.36 -45.80 -7.93
C LEU A 29 43.77 -45.35 -9.29
N ALA A 30 43.35 -46.29 -10.13
CA ALA A 30 42.35 -45.97 -11.13
C ALA A 30 41.02 -45.89 -10.38
N SER A 31 40.51 -44.68 -10.14
CA SER A 31 39.09 -44.52 -9.79
C SER A 31 38.31 -44.92 -11.03
N ALA A 32 37.63 -46.06 -11.04
CA ALA A 32 36.82 -46.45 -12.19
C ALA A 32 35.59 -45.54 -12.22
N GLU A 33 35.26 -45.00 -13.39
CA GLU A 33 34.07 -44.18 -13.54
C GLU A 33 32.85 -45.05 -13.83
N PHE A 34 31.91 -45.13 -12.89
CA PHE A 34 30.75 -46.01 -12.96
C PHE A 34 29.42 -45.26 -13.07
N TRP A 35 28.39 -45.95 -13.56
CA TRP A 35 27.01 -45.43 -13.61
C TRP A 35 26.24 -45.81 -12.35
N ILE A 36 25.65 -44.81 -11.68
CA ILE A 36 24.64 -45.03 -10.65
C ILE A 36 23.26 -44.93 -11.27
N CYS A 37 22.42 -45.94 -11.01
CA CYS A 37 20.99 -45.90 -11.31
C CYS A 37 20.21 -45.48 -10.07
N LEU A 38 19.26 -44.57 -10.28
CA LEU A 38 18.35 -44.05 -9.28
C LEU A 38 16.92 -44.33 -9.74
N ASN A 39 16.10 -44.91 -8.88
CA ASN A 39 14.65 -44.90 -9.03
C ASN A 39 14.10 -43.49 -8.72
N LYS A 40 12.84 -43.24 -9.07
CA LYS A 40 12.21 -41.96 -8.72
C LYS A 40 12.25 -41.74 -7.20
N GLY A 41 12.70 -40.56 -6.80
CA GLY A 41 12.80 -40.11 -5.42
C GLY A 41 14.02 -40.61 -4.64
N GLU A 42 14.88 -41.37 -5.30
CA GLU A 42 16.20 -41.69 -4.78
C GLU A 42 17.16 -40.51 -5.01
N GLN A 43 17.99 -40.23 -4.01
CA GLN A 43 18.90 -39.10 -3.92
C GLN A 43 20.36 -39.57 -3.79
N ILE A 44 21.27 -38.77 -4.36
CA ILE A 44 22.71 -38.88 -4.14
C ILE A 44 23.28 -37.57 -3.63
N ASN A 45 24.19 -37.68 -2.66
CA ASN A 45 24.95 -36.57 -2.12
C ASN A 45 26.29 -36.44 -2.82
N TYR A 46 26.74 -35.22 -3.11
CA TYR A 46 28.07 -34.97 -3.68
C TYR A 46 29.06 -34.57 -2.60
N CYS A 47 30.30 -35.07 -2.67
CA CYS A 47 31.33 -34.79 -1.67
C CYS A 47 31.85 -33.34 -1.67
N ASN A 48 31.47 -32.55 -2.67
CA ASN A 48 31.89 -31.17 -2.81
C ASN A 48 30.67 -30.25 -2.71
N ASN A 49 30.75 -29.24 -1.84
CA ASN A 49 29.71 -28.23 -1.62
C ASN A 49 29.37 -27.42 -2.87
N TYR A 50 30.17 -27.51 -3.94
CA TYR A 50 29.88 -26.87 -5.22
C TYR A 50 28.63 -27.45 -5.92
N LYS A 51 28.21 -28.68 -5.60
CA LYS A 51 27.06 -29.32 -6.24
C LYS A 51 26.04 -29.77 -5.20
N PRO A 52 24.79 -29.29 -5.24
CA PRO A 52 23.75 -29.74 -4.32
C PRO A 52 23.40 -31.21 -4.56
N PRO A 53 22.83 -31.91 -3.56
CA PRO A 53 22.28 -33.25 -3.74
C PRO A 53 21.39 -33.35 -4.98
N TYR A 54 21.40 -34.51 -5.62
CA TYR A 54 20.56 -34.78 -6.79
C TYR A 54 19.53 -35.84 -6.47
N THR A 55 18.25 -35.48 -6.57
CA THR A 55 17.11 -36.38 -6.46
C THR A 55 16.60 -36.73 -7.85
N CYS A 56 16.36 -38.02 -8.11
CA CYS A 56 15.84 -38.48 -9.38
C CYS A 56 14.35 -38.15 -9.54
N ASP A 57 14.03 -37.32 -10.53
CA ASP A 57 12.68 -36.83 -10.85
C ASP A 57 11.96 -37.65 -11.93
N ILE A 58 12.62 -38.64 -12.53
CA ILE A 58 12.11 -39.38 -13.70
C ILE A 58 11.53 -40.73 -13.28
N ASN A 59 10.28 -41.01 -13.66
CA ASN A 59 9.61 -42.30 -13.37
C ASN A 59 10.34 -43.53 -13.95
N SER A 60 11.05 -43.39 -15.08
CA SER A 60 11.85 -44.45 -15.70
C SER A 60 13.24 -44.62 -15.08
N GLY A 61 13.54 -43.88 -14.01
CA GLY A 61 14.84 -43.85 -13.35
C GLY A 61 15.83 -42.89 -14.00
N CYS A 62 16.88 -42.55 -13.26
CA CYS A 62 17.93 -41.63 -13.64
C CYS A 62 19.30 -42.32 -13.58
N GLN A 63 20.19 -41.95 -14.49
CA GLN A 63 21.58 -42.43 -14.48
C GLN A 63 22.52 -41.26 -14.23
N LYS A 64 23.49 -41.45 -13.33
CA LYS A 64 24.51 -40.45 -13.03
C LYS A 64 25.91 -41.08 -13.01
N CYS A 65 26.83 -40.45 -13.71
CA CYS A 65 28.23 -40.85 -13.79
C CYS A 65 29.02 -40.42 -12.54
N MET A 66 29.57 -41.36 -11.79
CA MET A 66 30.35 -41.17 -10.56
C MET A 66 31.75 -41.79 -10.68
N SER A 67 32.69 -41.37 -9.84
CA SER A 67 34.07 -41.92 -9.84
C SER A 67 34.49 -42.55 -8.52
N VAL A 68 34.10 -41.97 -7.38
CA VAL A 68 34.49 -42.47 -6.05
C VAL A 68 33.35 -42.24 -5.07
N TYR A 69 33.06 -43.26 -4.25
CA TYR A 69 32.20 -43.12 -3.08
C TYR A 69 33.04 -42.96 -1.81
N ASN A 70 32.81 -41.89 -1.06
CA ASN A 70 33.43 -41.65 0.24
C ASN A 70 32.48 -42.13 1.35
N SER A 71 32.82 -43.26 1.98
CA SER A 71 32.02 -43.87 3.04
C SER A 71 31.96 -43.06 4.33
N THR A 72 33.00 -42.27 4.64
CA THR A 72 33.06 -41.44 5.85
C THR A 72 32.12 -40.24 5.76
N ALA A 73 31.97 -39.68 4.56
CA ALA A 73 31.14 -38.50 4.30
C ALA A 73 29.81 -38.84 3.61
N ASN A 74 29.52 -40.13 3.38
CA ASN A 74 28.34 -40.65 2.67
C ASN A 74 28.01 -39.87 1.38
N CYS A 75 28.99 -39.75 0.49
CA CYS A 75 28.90 -38.89 -0.68
C CYS A 75 29.66 -39.45 -1.88
N TYR A 76 29.31 -38.97 -3.07
CA TYR A 76 29.93 -39.34 -4.34
C TYR A 76 30.75 -38.19 -4.92
N ILE A 77 31.89 -38.52 -5.52
CA ILE A 77 32.64 -37.63 -6.41
C ILE A 77 32.09 -37.85 -7.83
N HIS A 78 31.81 -36.75 -8.54
CA HIS A 78 31.28 -36.83 -9.90
C HIS A 78 32.31 -37.47 -10.84
N GLY A 79 31.85 -38.36 -11.72
CA GLY A 79 32.67 -38.98 -12.75
C GLY A 79 32.86 -38.07 -13.95
N VAL A 80 33.78 -38.46 -14.83
CA VAL A 80 33.98 -37.82 -16.14
C VAL A 80 33.10 -38.55 -17.15
N TRP A 81 32.16 -37.82 -17.76
CA TRP A 81 31.14 -38.41 -18.64
C TRP A 81 31.73 -39.31 -19.74
N GLY A 82 32.82 -38.89 -20.38
CA GLY A 82 33.48 -39.65 -21.45
C GLY A 82 34.00 -41.02 -21.01
N GLN A 83 34.41 -41.16 -19.74
CA GLN A 83 34.92 -42.42 -19.19
C GLN A 83 33.78 -43.37 -18.84
N CYS A 84 32.72 -42.88 -18.19
CA CYS A 84 31.51 -43.67 -17.94
C CYS A 84 30.89 -44.23 -19.24
N VAL A 85 30.89 -43.47 -20.33
CA VAL A 85 30.37 -43.95 -21.62
C VAL A 85 31.25 -45.06 -22.21
N ALA A 86 32.57 -44.99 -22.00
CA ALA A 86 33.53 -45.98 -22.51
C ALA A 86 33.45 -47.33 -21.77
N GLU A 87 33.05 -47.35 -20.50
CA GLU A 87 32.89 -48.57 -19.68
C GLU A 87 31.58 -49.33 -19.94
N GLY A 88 30.65 -48.76 -20.72
CA GLY A 88 29.33 -49.33 -20.99
C GLY A 88 28.29 -48.99 -19.92
N GLN A 89 27.00 -48.98 -20.29
CA GLN A 89 25.89 -48.52 -19.42
C GLN A 89 25.44 -49.55 -18.38
N GLN A 90 26.35 -50.35 -17.82
CA GLN A 90 26.00 -51.21 -16.69
C GLN A 90 25.97 -50.35 -15.44
N CYS A 91 24.77 -50.14 -14.88
CA CYS A 91 24.59 -49.29 -13.71
C CYS A 91 24.41 -50.10 -12.43
N THR A 92 24.77 -49.49 -11.30
CA THR A 92 24.62 -50.05 -9.96
C THR A 92 23.72 -49.15 -9.10
N ASN A 93 22.98 -49.75 -8.16
CA ASN A 93 22.19 -49.01 -7.16
C ASN A 93 23.00 -48.78 -5.86
N THR A 94 24.28 -49.14 -5.87
CA THR A 94 25.23 -49.03 -4.76
C THR A 94 26.58 -48.57 -5.32
N GLY A 95 27.43 -47.95 -4.50
CA GLY A 95 28.78 -47.59 -4.90
C GLY A 95 29.64 -48.78 -5.37
N GLU A 96 30.80 -48.50 -5.96
CA GLU A 96 31.76 -49.42 -6.60
C GLU A 96 32.10 -50.70 -5.78
N ASN A 97 31.95 -50.65 -4.45
CA ASN A 97 32.25 -51.76 -3.53
C ASN A 97 31.02 -52.37 -2.83
N GLY A 98 29.80 -52.11 -3.31
CA GLY A 98 28.57 -52.52 -2.63
C GLY A 98 28.31 -51.76 -1.31
N THR A 99 29.16 -50.77 -1.02
CA THR A 99 29.03 -49.85 0.10
C THR A 99 28.69 -48.46 -0.44
N GLY A 100 27.68 -47.83 0.15
CA GLY A 100 27.13 -46.56 -0.29
C GLY A 100 25.68 -46.71 -0.67
N GLY A 101 24.83 -46.01 0.09
CA GLY A 101 23.39 -46.05 -0.07
C GLY A 101 22.96 -45.00 -1.07
N VAL A 102 22.11 -45.40 -2.00
CA VAL A 102 21.13 -44.51 -2.56
C VAL A 102 20.06 -44.31 -1.49
N GLU A 103 19.81 -43.07 -1.09
CA GLU A 103 18.86 -42.74 -0.02
C GLU A 103 17.56 -42.19 -0.61
N ILE A 104 16.44 -42.35 0.09
CA ILE A 104 15.20 -41.67 -0.28
C ILE A 104 15.32 -40.22 0.16
N ASP A 105 14.97 -39.29 -0.72
CA ASP A 105 14.89 -37.89 -0.34
C ASP A 105 13.82 -37.69 0.73
N VAL A 106 14.23 -37.22 1.89
CA VAL A 106 13.35 -36.89 3.03
C VAL A 106 13.42 -35.40 3.38
N THR A 107 14.16 -34.61 2.60
CA THR A 107 14.37 -33.19 2.88
C THR A 107 13.27 -32.36 2.23
N PRO A 108 12.53 -31.55 3.00
CA PRO A 108 11.58 -30.62 2.40
C PRO A 108 12.28 -29.53 1.58
N PRO A 109 11.63 -29.06 0.50
CA PRO A 109 12.16 -27.99 -0.33
C PRO A 109 12.20 -26.66 0.44
N VAL A 110 13.24 -25.87 0.17
CA VAL A 110 13.45 -24.52 0.73
C VAL A 110 13.18 -23.48 -0.34
N ILE A 111 12.24 -22.59 -0.08
CA ILE A 111 11.87 -21.47 -0.95
C ILE A 111 12.44 -20.16 -0.41
N SER A 112 12.85 -19.25 -1.30
CA SER A 112 13.31 -17.91 -0.95
C SER A 112 12.57 -16.89 -1.80
N PHE A 113 11.82 -16.00 -1.15
CA PHE A 113 11.02 -14.97 -1.82
C PHE A 113 11.81 -13.68 -1.99
N THR A 114 11.79 -13.15 -3.21
CA THR A 114 12.18 -11.77 -3.51
C THR A 114 10.95 -10.86 -3.52
N SER A 115 9.77 -11.41 -3.87
CA SER A 115 8.49 -10.72 -3.78
C SER A 115 7.32 -11.72 -3.77
N PRO A 116 6.21 -11.48 -3.04
CA PRO A 116 5.99 -10.36 -2.15
C PRO A 116 6.91 -10.38 -0.92
N LEU A 117 7.11 -9.22 -0.30
CA LEU A 117 7.83 -9.10 0.97
C LEU A 117 6.85 -9.15 2.13
N GLN A 118 7.29 -9.71 3.25
CA GLN A 118 6.53 -9.68 4.51
C GLN A 118 6.22 -8.23 4.90
N ASP A 119 4.96 -7.98 5.21
CA ASP A 119 4.37 -6.68 5.55
C ASP A 119 4.56 -5.61 4.45
N GLY A 120 4.76 -6.05 3.20
CA GLY A 120 4.90 -5.16 2.04
C GLY A 120 3.62 -4.41 1.72
N LEU A 121 3.74 -3.21 1.17
CA LEU A 121 2.64 -2.38 0.69
C LEU A 121 2.69 -2.23 -0.83
N TYR A 122 1.59 -2.55 -1.50
CA TYR A 122 1.51 -2.57 -2.97
C TYR A 122 0.39 -1.67 -3.49
N VAL A 123 0.76 -0.75 -4.41
CA VAL A 123 -0.15 0.19 -5.09
C VAL A 123 -0.94 -0.42 -6.26
N LYS A 124 -0.76 -1.71 -6.53
CA LYS A 124 -1.40 -2.44 -7.63
C LYS A 124 -1.81 -3.82 -7.16
N ARG A 125 -2.99 -4.26 -7.56
CA ARG A 125 -3.46 -5.64 -7.34
C ARG A 125 -2.56 -6.70 -7.96
N ALA A 126 -1.89 -6.36 -9.06
CA ALA A 126 -0.93 -7.23 -9.72
C ALA A 126 0.42 -7.19 -8.98
N VAL A 127 0.54 -8.04 -7.96
CA VAL A 127 1.75 -8.16 -7.15
C VAL A 127 2.73 -9.12 -7.84
N PRO A 128 4.02 -8.75 -7.98
CA PRO A 128 5.04 -9.66 -8.48
C PRO A 128 5.23 -10.81 -7.49
N LEU A 129 5.12 -12.05 -7.99
CA LEU A 129 5.47 -13.24 -7.23
C LEU A 129 6.79 -13.77 -7.81
N ILE A 130 7.88 -13.53 -7.07
CA ILE A 130 9.25 -13.81 -7.49
C ILE A 130 9.92 -14.61 -6.37
N PHE A 131 10.31 -15.84 -6.69
CA PHE A 131 11.00 -16.72 -5.74
C PHE A 131 11.94 -17.70 -6.45
N THR A 132 12.85 -18.27 -5.66
CA THR A 132 13.73 -19.38 -6.03
C THR A 132 13.56 -20.54 -5.06
N ILE A 133 13.78 -21.75 -5.52
CA ILE A 133 13.72 -22.98 -4.72
C ILE A 133 15.08 -23.69 -4.85
N ASN A 134 15.55 -24.30 -3.76
CA ASN A 134 16.80 -25.07 -3.75
C ASN A 134 16.76 -26.34 -4.64
N GLU A 135 15.57 -26.81 -4.99
CA GLU A 135 15.33 -28.00 -5.81
C GLU A 135 14.05 -27.87 -6.65
N LYS A 136 13.76 -28.89 -7.49
CA LYS A 136 12.53 -28.89 -8.30
C LYS A 136 11.33 -29.23 -7.43
N ALA A 137 10.33 -28.35 -7.45
CA ALA A 137 9.11 -28.57 -6.69
C ALA A 137 7.87 -28.02 -7.39
N ASP A 138 6.71 -28.55 -7.01
CA ASP A 138 5.40 -28.00 -7.28
C ASP A 138 5.08 -26.94 -6.21
N VAL A 139 4.72 -25.73 -6.65
CA VAL A 139 4.32 -24.65 -5.74
C VAL A 139 2.84 -24.39 -5.85
N PHE A 140 2.19 -24.30 -4.71
CA PHE A 140 0.79 -23.92 -4.56
C PHE A 140 0.69 -22.73 -3.62
N TYR A 141 -0.38 -21.95 -3.77
CA TYR A 141 -0.74 -20.92 -2.81
C TYR A 141 -2.22 -21.02 -2.43
N THR A 142 -2.56 -20.48 -1.26
CA THR A 142 -3.93 -20.29 -0.81
C THR A 142 -4.02 -18.99 -0.02
N ASP A 143 -5.20 -18.40 0.00
CA ASP A 143 -5.51 -17.29 0.90
C ASP A 143 -5.92 -17.91 2.26
N LEU A 144 -5.22 -17.55 3.33
CA LEU A 144 -5.44 -18.11 4.65
C LEU A 144 -6.70 -17.57 5.33
N ASP A 145 -7.17 -16.39 4.89
CA ASP A 145 -8.35 -15.74 5.46
C ASP A 145 -9.61 -16.13 4.66
N ASP A 146 -9.54 -16.08 3.32
CA ASP A 146 -10.70 -16.23 2.42
C ASP A 146 -10.60 -17.42 1.44
N GLY A 147 -9.50 -18.16 1.43
CA GLY A 147 -9.22 -19.19 0.40
C GLY A 147 -10.03 -20.46 0.52
N ARG A 148 -10.85 -20.62 1.57
CA ARG A 148 -11.69 -21.81 1.85
C ARG A 148 -10.90 -23.13 1.82
N GLY A 149 -9.60 -23.07 2.15
CA GLY A 149 -8.69 -24.21 2.10
C GLY A 149 -8.33 -24.72 0.70
N ARG A 150 -8.65 -23.97 -0.37
CA ARG A 150 -8.33 -24.37 -1.75
C ARG A 150 -6.93 -23.92 -2.13
N TRP A 151 -6.09 -24.90 -2.45
CA TRP A 151 -4.74 -24.67 -2.99
C TRP A 151 -4.78 -24.49 -4.51
N SER A 152 -4.21 -23.39 -4.98
CA SER A 152 -4.06 -23.06 -6.41
C SER A 152 -2.61 -23.24 -6.82
N ARG A 153 -2.37 -23.97 -7.92
CA ARG A 153 -1.02 -24.20 -8.43
C ARG A 153 -0.42 -22.91 -9.00
N VAL A 154 0.78 -22.56 -8.54
CA VAL A 154 1.60 -21.45 -9.05
C VAL A 154 2.45 -21.92 -10.23
N CYS A 155 3.26 -22.97 -10.01
CA CYS A 155 4.08 -23.61 -11.02
C CYS A 155 4.25 -25.11 -10.70
N GLN A 156 4.68 -25.87 -11.72
CA GLN A 156 4.93 -27.30 -11.65
C GLN A 156 6.41 -27.55 -11.91
N GLU A 157 7.04 -28.39 -11.09
CA GLU A 157 8.46 -28.80 -11.22
C GLU A 157 9.43 -27.62 -11.51
N CYS A 158 9.18 -26.48 -10.85
CA CYS A 158 9.91 -25.25 -11.03
C CYS A 158 11.04 -25.13 -10.00
N THR A 159 12.12 -24.43 -10.36
CA THR A 159 13.18 -23.99 -9.43
C THR A 159 13.14 -22.48 -9.21
N SER A 160 12.37 -21.76 -10.01
CA SER A 160 12.11 -20.33 -9.85
C SER A 160 10.78 -19.93 -10.50
N TYR A 161 10.27 -18.78 -10.09
CA TYR A 161 9.07 -18.17 -10.65
C TYR A 161 9.23 -16.65 -10.64
N GLY A 162 8.58 -15.95 -11.58
CA GLY A 162 8.78 -14.51 -11.74
C GLY A 162 7.62 -13.77 -12.43
N ASN A 163 6.40 -14.28 -12.33
CA ASN A 163 5.21 -13.62 -12.91
C ASN A 163 4.39 -12.91 -11.83
N SER A 164 3.61 -11.90 -12.24
CA SER A 164 2.65 -11.26 -11.35
C SER A 164 1.37 -12.09 -11.16
N ARG A 165 0.76 -11.95 -9.99
CA ARG A 165 -0.58 -12.48 -9.67
C ARG A 165 -1.45 -11.35 -9.15
N SER A 166 -2.75 -11.43 -9.43
CA SER A 166 -3.71 -10.47 -8.91
C SER A 166 -4.23 -10.94 -7.55
N PHE A 167 -4.25 -10.04 -6.59
CA PHE A 167 -4.78 -10.27 -5.25
C PHE A 167 -5.88 -9.25 -4.91
N SER A 168 -6.58 -9.45 -3.80
CA SER A 168 -7.68 -8.60 -3.36
C SER A 168 -7.14 -7.30 -2.72
N GLU A 169 -7.98 -6.27 -2.61
CA GLU A 169 -7.61 -5.07 -1.84
C GLU A 169 -7.50 -5.40 -0.35
N GLY A 170 -6.75 -4.59 0.37
CA GLY A 170 -6.57 -4.72 1.80
C GLY A 170 -5.50 -5.74 2.16
N LEU A 171 -5.63 -6.31 3.35
CA LEU A 171 -4.69 -7.28 3.89
C LEU A 171 -4.85 -8.62 3.15
N ASN A 172 -3.73 -9.16 2.66
CA ASN A 172 -3.66 -10.47 2.03
C ASN A 172 -2.70 -11.34 2.83
N ASN A 173 -3.21 -12.43 3.41
CA ASN A 173 -2.42 -13.41 4.15
C ASN A 173 -2.29 -14.69 3.33
N ILE A 174 -1.18 -14.85 2.63
CA ILE A 174 -1.00 -15.90 1.63
C ILE A 174 -0.13 -17.02 2.18
N GLY A 175 -0.69 -18.23 2.21
CA GLY A 175 0.04 -19.46 2.52
C GLY A 175 0.54 -20.12 1.24
N PHE A 176 1.80 -20.56 1.26
CA PHE A 176 2.46 -21.32 0.21
C PHE A 176 2.68 -22.75 0.66
N LYS A 177 2.46 -23.70 -0.25
CA LYS A 177 2.77 -25.11 -0.08
C LYS A 177 3.70 -25.52 -1.22
N ILE A 178 4.86 -26.03 -0.87
CA ILE A 178 5.89 -26.46 -1.81
C ILE A 178 6.04 -27.97 -1.64
N VAL A 179 5.91 -28.72 -2.73
CA VAL A 179 5.97 -30.19 -2.73
C VAL A 179 7.06 -30.61 -3.70
N ASP A 180 8.10 -31.28 -3.21
CA ASP A 180 9.16 -31.79 -4.10
C ASP A 180 8.67 -32.96 -4.98
N VAL A 181 9.57 -33.54 -5.77
CA VAL A 181 9.26 -34.64 -6.69
C VAL A 181 8.94 -35.97 -5.99
N VAL A 182 9.24 -36.09 -4.69
CA VAL A 182 9.10 -37.30 -3.86
C VAL A 182 7.90 -37.20 -2.91
N GLY A 183 7.37 -36.00 -2.71
CA GLY A 183 6.24 -35.69 -1.84
C GLY A 183 6.60 -35.02 -0.52
N ASN A 184 7.86 -34.64 -0.27
CA ASN A 184 8.20 -33.84 0.90
C ASN A 184 7.61 -32.44 0.76
N THR A 185 7.05 -31.91 1.85
CA THR A 185 6.30 -30.66 1.83
C THR A 185 6.86 -29.61 2.76
N ALA A 186 6.99 -28.38 2.28
CA ALA A 186 7.26 -27.19 3.07
C ALA A 186 6.10 -26.19 2.98
N TYR A 187 5.96 -25.35 4.01
CA TYR A 187 4.94 -24.33 4.11
C TYR A 187 5.58 -22.99 4.49
N GLU A 188 5.15 -21.93 3.81
CA GLU A 188 5.60 -20.56 4.09
C GLU A 188 4.41 -19.61 4.02
N ASN A 189 4.35 -18.63 4.92
CA ASN A 189 3.26 -17.65 4.93
C ASN A 189 3.84 -16.25 4.73
N ILE A 190 3.19 -15.46 3.87
CA ILE A 190 3.53 -14.06 3.65
C ILE A 190 2.27 -13.23 3.77
N SER A 191 2.32 -12.23 4.64
CA SER A 191 1.28 -11.21 4.75
C SER A 191 1.74 -9.93 4.07
N PHE A 192 0.87 -9.28 3.30
CA PHE A 192 1.12 -7.98 2.67
C PHE A 192 -0.19 -7.23 2.46
N PHE A 193 -0.12 -5.92 2.28
CA PHE A 193 -1.27 -5.05 2.08
C PHE A 193 -1.31 -4.51 0.65
N ILE A 194 -2.51 -4.45 0.07
CA ILE A 194 -2.76 -3.83 -1.23
C ILE A 194 -3.67 -2.64 -1.05
N ASP A 195 -3.22 -1.49 -1.56
CA ASP A 195 -4.07 -0.32 -1.72
C ASP A 195 -3.92 0.25 -3.13
N SER A 196 -4.75 -0.24 -4.04
CA SER A 196 -4.69 0.19 -5.45
C SER A 196 -5.73 1.24 -5.81
N LYS A 197 -6.62 1.57 -4.87
CA LYS A 197 -7.64 2.60 -5.08
C LYS A 197 -7.01 3.96 -4.83
N LYS A 198 -7.27 4.92 -5.71
CA LYS A 198 -6.86 6.30 -5.47
C LYS A 198 -7.91 7.01 -4.62
N PRO A 199 -7.50 7.92 -3.73
CA PRO A 199 -8.45 8.72 -2.98
C PRO A 199 -9.24 9.62 -3.93
N ARG A 200 -10.44 10.02 -3.50
CA ARG A 200 -11.28 10.93 -4.29
C ARG A 200 -12.06 11.88 -3.41
N ILE A 201 -11.95 13.18 -3.70
CA ILE A 201 -12.78 14.23 -3.07
C ILE A 201 -14.03 14.47 -3.93
N TYR A 202 -15.21 14.53 -3.30
CA TYR A 202 -16.51 14.69 -3.97
C TYR A 202 -17.12 16.08 -3.78
N LYS A 203 -16.94 16.64 -2.59
CA LYS A 203 -17.56 17.91 -2.21
C LYS A 203 -16.62 18.66 -1.29
N THR A 204 -16.52 19.95 -1.53
CA THR A 204 -15.92 20.92 -0.63
C THR A 204 -16.88 22.09 -0.48
N GLU A 205 -16.88 22.74 0.68
CA GLU A 205 -17.60 23.98 0.95
C GLU A 205 -16.70 24.94 1.72
N PRO A 206 -16.86 26.26 1.51
CA PRO A 206 -17.83 26.92 0.61
C PRO A 206 -17.48 26.83 -0.89
N ARG A 207 -18.45 26.61 -1.78
CA ARG A 207 -18.18 26.49 -3.25
C ARG A 207 -18.03 27.84 -3.96
N SER A 208 -18.64 28.87 -3.39
CA SER A 208 -18.74 30.24 -3.88
C SER A 208 -19.29 31.10 -2.74
N GLY A 209 -19.22 32.43 -2.87
CA GLY A 209 -19.66 33.37 -1.84
C GLY A 209 -18.56 33.59 -0.80
N PHE A 210 -18.96 33.73 0.46
CA PHE A 210 -18.06 34.12 1.54
C PHE A 210 -17.51 32.92 2.32
N ALA A 211 -16.29 33.08 2.81
CA ALA A 211 -15.63 32.16 3.74
C ALA A 211 -15.30 32.89 5.05
N ASN A 212 -15.79 32.32 6.15
CA ASN A 212 -15.57 32.80 7.52
C ASN A 212 -14.47 32.00 8.26
N GLY A 213 -13.74 31.13 7.56
CA GLY A 213 -12.72 30.24 8.11
C GLY A 213 -13.17 28.79 8.26
N ASP A 214 -14.48 28.50 8.20
CA ASP A 214 -14.99 27.13 8.25
C ASP A 214 -15.02 26.49 6.86
N PHE A 215 -14.29 25.39 6.72
CA PHE A 215 -14.26 24.59 5.49
C PHE A 215 -14.72 23.18 5.75
N TYR A 216 -15.44 22.64 4.77
CA TYR A 216 -15.92 21.27 4.78
C TYR A 216 -15.35 20.51 3.59
N VAL A 217 -15.02 19.23 3.81
CA VAL A 217 -14.60 18.31 2.76
C VAL A 217 -15.23 16.94 2.93
N GLN A 218 -15.70 16.37 1.82
CA GLN A 218 -16.19 15.01 1.72
C GLN A 218 -15.37 14.23 0.69
N PHE A 219 -14.80 13.10 1.11
CA PHE A 219 -13.99 12.22 0.26
C PHE A 219 -14.35 10.74 0.42
N MET A 220 -13.82 9.89 -0.45
CA MET A 220 -13.82 8.43 -0.33
C MET A 220 -12.38 7.97 -0.37
N GLU A 221 -11.94 7.40 0.73
CA GLU A 221 -10.64 6.76 0.92
C GLU A 221 -10.78 5.81 2.12
N GLU A 222 -10.34 4.56 1.97
CA GLU A 222 -10.40 3.55 3.03
C GLU A 222 -9.24 3.73 4.02
N ASN A 223 -8.07 4.17 3.55
CA ASN A 223 -6.86 4.33 4.36
C ASN A 223 -6.22 5.72 4.19
N PRO A 224 -6.89 6.82 4.56
CA PRO A 224 -6.34 8.16 4.39
C PRO A 224 -5.14 8.36 5.32
N SER A 225 -4.01 8.84 4.79
CA SER A 225 -2.80 9.12 5.56
C SER A 225 -2.63 10.60 5.86
N LEU A 226 -2.98 11.47 4.90
CA LEU A 226 -2.85 12.92 5.02
C LEU A 226 -3.97 13.62 4.24
N LEU A 227 -4.59 14.60 4.88
CA LEU A 227 -5.54 15.52 4.25
C LEU A 227 -5.14 16.95 4.62
N ASN A 228 -4.93 17.80 3.61
CA ASN A 228 -4.60 19.20 3.82
C ASN A 228 -5.51 20.11 3.00
N ILE A 229 -5.71 21.33 3.52
CA ILE A 229 -6.26 22.46 2.78
C ILE A 229 -5.11 23.41 2.45
N ASN A 230 -5.09 23.92 1.24
CA ASN A 230 -4.23 25.03 0.82
C ASN A 230 -5.15 26.19 0.50
N TYR A 231 -4.84 27.37 1.01
CA TYR A 231 -5.70 28.55 0.89
C TYR A 231 -4.87 29.83 0.84
N GLY A 232 -5.38 30.86 0.18
CA GLY A 232 -4.78 32.20 0.16
C GLY A 232 -4.81 32.83 -1.24
N ASN A 233 -3.99 33.85 -1.44
CA ASN A 233 -3.93 34.59 -2.69
C ASN A 233 -2.51 35.13 -2.95
N PHE A 234 -2.31 35.81 -4.08
CA PHE A 234 -1.02 36.41 -4.44
C PHE A 234 -0.69 37.70 -3.67
N ILE A 235 -1.64 38.27 -2.91
CA ILE A 235 -1.48 39.52 -2.17
C ILE A 235 -0.90 39.25 -0.79
N THR A 236 -1.61 38.47 0.03
CA THR A 236 -1.22 38.09 1.40
C THR A 236 -0.38 36.80 1.43
N GLY A 237 -0.47 35.97 0.38
CA GLY A 237 0.28 34.73 0.24
C GLY A 237 -0.58 33.47 0.44
N PHE A 238 -0.04 32.30 0.08
CA PHE A 238 -0.68 31.00 0.27
C PHE A 238 -0.20 30.33 1.56
N ARG A 239 -1.15 29.71 2.28
CA ARG A 239 -0.95 28.93 3.51
C ARG A 239 -1.51 27.53 3.32
N ASN A 240 -1.14 26.63 4.22
CA ASN A 240 -1.71 25.29 4.29
C ASN A 240 -2.00 24.90 5.74
N ALA A 241 -3.01 24.06 5.91
CA ALA A 241 -3.37 23.47 7.20
C ALA A 241 -3.71 21.99 7.03
N ASN A 242 -3.35 21.19 8.02
CA ASN A 242 -3.68 19.77 8.05
C ASN A 242 -5.04 19.57 8.72
N VAL A 243 -5.88 18.74 8.11
CA VAL A 243 -7.15 18.32 8.69
C VAL A 243 -6.88 17.13 9.62
N ASP A 244 -7.37 17.19 10.85
CA ASP A 244 -7.29 16.05 11.77
C ASP A 244 -8.27 14.95 11.35
N LEU A 245 -7.72 13.90 10.74
CA LEU A 245 -8.48 12.74 10.25
C LEU A 245 -9.27 12.02 11.36
N ASN A 246 -8.88 12.16 12.63
CA ASN A 246 -9.59 11.53 13.75
C ASN A 246 -10.92 12.22 14.08
N THR A 247 -11.08 13.48 13.69
CA THR A 247 -12.32 14.25 13.90
C THR A 247 -13.35 14.03 12.80
N CYS A 248 -12.96 13.35 11.73
CA CYS A 248 -13.81 13.10 10.59
C CYS A 248 -14.87 12.03 10.87
N VAL A 249 -16.04 12.19 10.28
CA VAL A 249 -17.17 11.27 10.44
C VAL A 249 -17.37 10.49 9.15
N GLN A 250 -17.32 9.16 9.24
CA GLN A 250 -17.62 8.27 8.13
C GLN A 250 -19.14 8.07 7.99
N ASP A 251 -19.65 8.37 6.80
CA ASP A 251 -21.02 8.09 6.35
C ASP A 251 -20.98 7.13 5.16
N ARG A 252 -21.26 5.85 5.44
CA ARG A 252 -21.19 4.73 4.48
C ARG A 252 -19.80 4.61 3.85
N THR A 253 -19.66 4.98 2.58
CA THR A 253 -18.39 4.91 1.83
C THR A 253 -17.68 6.24 1.76
N LYS A 254 -18.20 7.29 2.40
CA LYS A 254 -17.62 8.63 2.34
C LYS A 254 -17.27 9.12 3.73
N THR A 255 -16.25 9.94 3.81
CA THR A 255 -15.77 10.55 5.05
C THR A 255 -15.91 12.06 4.93
N ASN A 256 -16.50 12.65 5.96
CA ASN A 256 -16.79 14.07 6.06
C ASN A 256 -15.91 14.68 7.14
N CYS A 257 -15.22 15.76 6.82
CA CYS A 257 -14.38 16.49 7.77
C CYS A 257 -14.69 17.98 7.71
N ASN A 258 -14.56 18.62 8.87
CA ASN A 258 -14.55 20.06 8.99
C ASN A 258 -13.16 20.51 9.40
N ILE A 259 -12.75 21.69 8.96
CA ILE A 259 -11.56 22.38 9.45
C ILE A 259 -11.88 23.86 9.56
N ASN A 260 -11.48 24.47 10.67
CA ASN A 260 -11.47 25.91 10.82
C ASN A 260 -10.03 26.40 10.61
N VAL A 261 -9.86 27.41 9.76
CA VAL A 261 -8.58 28.09 9.54
C VAL A 261 -8.73 29.58 9.78
N ASP A 262 -7.65 30.19 10.25
CA ASP A 262 -7.57 31.62 10.44
C ASP A 262 -7.46 32.34 9.09
N LEU A 263 -8.39 33.27 8.85
CA LEU A 263 -8.51 34.07 7.64
C LEU A 263 -8.45 35.58 7.93
N ASP A 264 -8.09 36.01 9.14
CA ASP A 264 -8.18 37.42 9.56
C ASP A 264 -7.34 38.34 8.65
N ASP A 265 -6.17 37.88 8.17
CA ASP A 265 -5.29 38.64 7.26
C ASP A 265 -5.84 38.76 5.82
N TYR A 266 -6.91 38.04 5.50
CA TYR A 266 -7.54 38.02 4.18
C TYR A 266 -8.86 38.78 4.14
N ASP A 267 -9.27 39.42 5.23
CA ASP A 267 -10.52 40.16 5.31
C ASP A 267 -10.66 41.21 4.19
N GLY A 268 -11.80 41.20 3.51
CA GLY A 268 -12.09 42.01 2.32
C GLY A 268 -11.34 41.57 1.05
N GLN A 269 -10.70 40.40 1.04
CA GLN A 269 -9.97 39.86 -0.12
C GLN A 269 -10.61 38.58 -0.66
N GLU A 270 -10.39 38.34 -1.95
CA GLU A 270 -10.66 37.04 -2.57
C GLU A 270 -9.49 36.08 -2.33
N ILE A 271 -9.80 34.83 -1.98
CA ILE A 271 -8.84 33.75 -1.81
C ILE A 271 -9.20 32.54 -2.66
N ASP A 272 -8.17 31.84 -3.11
CA ASP A 272 -8.26 30.52 -3.70
C ASP A 272 -8.01 29.46 -2.64
N TYR A 273 -8.76 28.37 -2.67
CA TYR A 273 -8.49 27.21 -1.82
C TYR A 273 -8.74 25.88 -2.53
N PHE A 274 -8.01 24.85 -2.11
CA PHE A 274 -8.20 23.47 -2.55
C PHE A 274 -7.71 22.46 -1.52
N PHE A 275 -8.26 21.25 -1.55
CA PHE A 275 -7.87 20.15 -0.69
C PHE A 275 -7.00 19.14 -1.43
N ASN A 276 -5.99 18.60 -0.75
CA ASN A 276 -5.27 17.43 -1.21
C ASN A 276 -5.37 16.30 -0.20
N ILE A 277 -5.49 15.08 -0.72
CA ILE A 277 -5.55 13.86 0.07
C ILE A 277 -4.54 12.86 -0.44
N THR A 278 -3.87 12.20 0.50
CA THR A 278 -2.93 11.10 0.26
C THR A 278 -3.34 9.90 1.11
N ASP A 279 -3.23 8.69 0.57
CA ASP A 279 -3.48 7.44 1.30
C ASP A 279 -2.18 6.83 1.86
N ILE A 280 -2.26 5.67 2.52
CA ILE A 280 -1.09 4.97 3.07
C ILE A 280 -0.12 4.47 2.01
N ALA A 281 -0.58 4.24 0.77
CA ALA A 281 0.23 3.75 -0.34
C ALA A 281 0.81 4.89 -1.20
N GLY A 282 0.59 6.13 -0.78
CA GLY A 282 1.09 7.33 -1.44
C GLY A 282 0.29 7.70 -2.69
N ASN A 283 -0.88 7.11 -2.93
CA ASN A 283 -1.76 7.63 -3.97
C ASN A 283 -2.27 9.00 -3.56
N TYR A 284 -2.26 9.92 -4.50
CA TYR A 284 -2.55 11.33 -4.28
C TYR A 284 -3.71 11.80 -5.13
N TYR A 285 -4.58 12.63 -4.54
CA TYR A 285 -5.63 13.33 -5.24
C TYR A 285 -5.73 14.78 -4.77
N GLN A 286 -5.72 15.69 -5.73
CA GLN A 286 -5.96 17.11 -5.51
C GLN A 286 -7.33 17.48 -6.08
N TYR A 287 -8.14 18.14 -5.26
CA TYR A 287 -9.40 18.71 -5.73
C TYR A 287 -9.13 20.00 -6.52
N ARG A 288 -10.12 20.41 -7.33
CA ARG A 288 -10.04 21.68 -8.06
C ARG A 288 -10.01 22.86 -7.08
N THR A 289 -9.42 23.95 -7.53
CA THR A 289 -9.46 25.23 -6.82
C THR A 289 -10.89 25.80 -6.83
N ASN A 290 -11.32 26.26 -5.66
CA ASN A 290 -12.48 27.11 -5.51
C ASN A 290 -11.99 28.51 -5.10
N THR A 291 -12.75 29.52 -5.50
CA THR A 291 -12.45 30.92 -5.21
C THR A 291 -13.60 31.47 -4.38
N VAL A 292 -13.26 32.13 -3.28
CA VAL A 292 -14.23 32.65 -2.29
C VAL A 292 -13.75 33.98 -1.76
N GLU A 293 -14.69 34.84 -1.40
CA GLU A 293 -14.40 36.12 -0.75
C GLU A 293 -14.32 35.91 0.76
N VAL A 294 -13.44 36.64 1.43
CA VAL A 294 -13.34 36.60 2.88
C VAL A 294 -13.95 37.88 3.41
N ASP A 295 -14.93 37.72 4.29
CA ASP A 295 -15.58 38.83 4.99
C ASP A 295 -15.82 38.45 6.45
N LYS A 296 -15.07 39.11 7.33
CA LYS A 296 -15.14 39.01 8.79
C LYS A 296 -15.71 40.28 9.40
N THR A 297 -16.00 41.29 8.58
CA THR A 297 -16.49 42.58 9.04
C THR A 297 -18.00 42.56 9.20
N ALA A 298 -18.49 42.87 10.40
CA ALA A 298 -19.91 43.01 10.62
C ALA A 298 -20.44 44.35 10.06
N PRO A 299 -21.71 44.37 9.58
CA PRO A 299 -22.34 45.61 9.14
C PRO A 299 -22.32 46.70 10.21
N VAL A 300 -22.07 47.94 9.81
CA VAL A 300 -22.08 49.08 10.73
C VAL A 300 -23.39 49.85 10.61
N LEU A 301 -24.23 49.80 11.66
CA LEU A 301 -25.42 50.66 11.77
C LEU A 301 -25.00 52.06 12.24
N ASN A 302 -24.90 53.01 11.31
CA ASN A 302 -24.55 54.40 11.61
C ASN A 302 -25.66 55.14 12.34
N ASN A 303 -26.91 54.94 11.90
CA ASN A 303 -28.07 55.59 12.49
C ASN A 303 -29.37 54.85 12.15
N ILE A 304 -30.30 54.83 13.11
CA ILE A 304 -31.68 54.39 12.94
C ILE A 304 -32.62 55.53 13.35
N ASN A 305 -33.51 55.92 12.43
CA ASN A 305 -34.58 56.88 12.70
C ASN A 305 -35.92 56.28 12.31
N TYR A 306 -36.99 56.71 12.99
CA TYR A 306 -38.34 56.35 12.59
C TYR A 306 -39.31 57.50 12.78
N THR A 307 -40.35 57.52 11.94
CA THR A 307 -41.45 58.49 12.01
C THR A 307 -42.78 57.76 12.09
N ILE A 308 -43.65 58.20 13.01
CA ILE A 308 -44.96 57.57 13.25
C ILE A 308 -46.05 58.49 12.71
N VAL A 309 -46.87 57.94 11.82
CA VAL A 309 -48.07 58.60 11.28
C VAL A 309 -49.25 57.67 11.43
N ARG A 310 -50.09 57.92 12.45
CA ARG A 310 -51.17 57.02 12.88
C ARG A 310 -50.59 55.64 13.19
N THR A 311 -51.07 54.60 12.51
CA THR A 311 -50.61 53.21 12.64
C THR A 311 -49.41 52.86 11.77
N SER A 312 -48.92 53.78 10.94
CA SER A 312 -47.78 53.53 10.05
C SER A 312 -46.50 54.11 10.63
N VAL A 313 -45.48 53.26 10.77
CA VAL A 313 -44.14 53.65 11.18
C VAL A 313 -43.21 53.51 9.98
N THR A 314 -42.50 54.58 9.65
CA THR A 314 -41.50 54.58 8.57
C THR A 314 -40.13 54.60 9.20
N PHE A 315 -39.38 53.52 9.04
CA PHE A 315 -37.99 53.39 9.48
C PHE A 315 -37.06 53.83 8.36
N THR A 316 -35.98 54.52 8.75
CA THR A 316 -34.87 54.90 7.90
C THR A 316 -33.58 54.47 8.59
N PHE A 317 -32.89 53.52 7.96
CA PHE A 317 -31.61 52.97 8.39
C PHE A 317 -30.49 53.55 7.52
N ASN A 318 -29.41 53.98 8.17
CA ASN A 318 -28.14 54.29 7.53
C ASN A 318 -27.14 53.19 7.95
N VAL A 319 -26.76 52.34 7.01
CA VAL A 319 -25.90 51.17 7.23
C VAL A 319 -24.74 51.23 6.24
N THR A 320 -23.52 51.13 6.76
CA THR A 320 -22.31 50.96 5.94
C THR A 320 -21.95 49.48 5.94
N GLU A 321 -22.16 48.83 4.80
CA GLU A 321 -21.78 47.44 4.54
C GLU A 321 -21.66 47.25 3.02
N ASN A 322 -20.56 46.66 2.56
CA ASN A 322 -20.33 46.37 1.14
C ASN A 322 -21.12 45.13 0.69
N ASN A 323 -21.20 44.12 1.55
CA ASN A 323 -21.81 42.82 1.27
C ASN A 323 -23.19 42.69 1.94
N PHE A 324 -23.98 43.76 1.92
CA PHE A 324 -25.25 43.82 2.65
C PHE A 324 -26.25 42.78 2.12
N ASP A 325 -26.83 41.97 3.02
CA ASP A 325 -27.89 41.01 2.69
C ASP A 325 -29.27 41.55 3.08
N VAL A 326 -29.52 41.71 4.38
CA VAL A 326 -30.89 41.93 4.87
C VAL A 326 -30.96 42.73 6.17
N ILE A 327 -32.02 43.55 6.30
CA ILE A 327 -32.50 44.09 7.58
C ILE A 327 -33.81 43.38 7.91
N GLU A 328 -33.88 42.76 9.08
CA GLU A 328 -35.07 42.09 9.59
C GLU A 328 -35.47 42.65 10.94
N TYR A 329 -36.75 42.45 11.29
CA TYR A 329 -37.27 42.82 12.60
C TYR A 329 -38.20 41.75 13.16
N MET A 330 -38.26 41.70 14.49
CA MET A 330 -39.18 40.88 15.25
C MET A 330 -39.85 41.78 16.29
N ASP A 331 -41.19 41.79 16.31
CA ASP A 331 -41.96 42.51 17.31
C ASP A 331 -42.24 41.59 18.50
N ASN A 332 -41.56 41.86 19.62
CA ASN A 332 -41.66 41.09 20.85
C ASN A 332 -42.99 41.31 21.57
N SER A 333 -43.75 42.34 21.19
CA SER A 333 -45.09 42.62 21.72
C SER A 333 -46.20 41.89 20.94
N ASP A 334 -45.88 41.24 19.81
CA ASP A 334 -46.83 40.43 19.05
C ASP A 334 -47.10 39.09 19.75
N SER A 335 -48.32 38.57 19.61
CA SER A 335 -48.75 37.29 20.19
C SER A 335 -47.95 36.07 19.70
N ARG A 336 -47.27 36.21 18.54
CA ARG A 336 -46.38 35.22 17.93
C ARG A 336 -45.21 35.96 17.26
N PRO A 337 -44.14 36.27 18.00
CA PRO A 337 -42.98 36.97 17.44
C PRO A 337 -42.34 36.15 16.32
N THR A 338 -42.10 36.79 15.18
CA THR A 338 -41.47 36.19 14.00
C THR A 338 -40.58 37.23 13.34
N TRP A 339 -39.41 36.83 12.86
CA TRP A 339 -38.58 37.66 11.99
C TRP A 339 -39.29 37.99 10.69
N ARG A 340 -39.26 39.26 10.30
CA ARG A 340 -39.85 39.80 9.09
C ARG A 340 -38.85 40.71 8.40
N THR A 341 -38.68 40.55 7.10
CA THR A 341 -37.78 41.38 6.31
C THR A 341 -38.29 42.82 6.17
N MET A 342 -37.46 43.79 6.57
CA MET A 342 -37.66 45.20 6.26
C MET A 342 -37.10 45.52 4.87
N CYS A 343 -35.82 45.22 4.69
CA CYS A 343 -34.99 45.65 3.57
C CYS A 343 -34.13 44.49 3.10
N SER A 344 -33.99 44.33 1.78
CA SER A 344 -33.09 43.36 1.17
C SER A 344 -32.07 44.01 0.23
N ARG A 345 -32.03 45.35 0.19
CA ARG A 345 -31.07 46.18 -0.55
C ARG A 345 -30.95 47.55 0.11
N LEU A 346 -29.77 48.16 0.01
CA LEU A 346 -29.51 49.56 0.36
C LEU A 346 -29.46 50.42 -0.91
N SER A 347 -29.88 51.68 -0.82
CA SER A 347 -29.72 52.68 -1.88
C SER A 347 -28.90 53.83 -1.30
N ASN A 348 -27.65 53.97 -1.73
CA ASN A 348 -26.68 54.90 -1.15
C ASN A 348 -26.56 54.73 0.38
N GLU A 349 -26.29 53.50 0.84
CA GLU A 349 -26.16 53.14 2.28
C GLU A 349 -27.44 53.35 3.12
N ILE A 350 -28.56 53.70 2.48
CA ILE A 350 -29.82 53.97 3.18
C ILE A 350 -30.87 52.94 2.78
N CYS A 351 -31.58 52.40 3.78
CA CYS A 351 -32.86 51.75 3.58
C CYS A 351 -34.00 52.54 4.23
N THR A 352 -35.10 52.72 3.50
CA THR A 352 -36.35 53.22 4.08
C THR A 352 -37.48 52.21 3.92
N LYS A 353 -38.17 51.87 5.01
CA LYS A 353 -39.29 50.93 5.01
C LYS A 353 -40.46 51.44 5.84
N ARG A 354 -41.66 51.40 5.26
CA ARG A 354 -42.91 51.68 5.97
C ARG A 354 -43.58 50.38 6.39
N ILE A 355 -43.91 50.27 7.67
CA ILE A 355 -44.56 49.12 8.30
C ILE A 355 -45.78 49.62 9.07
N THR A 356 -46.85 48.82 9.09
CA THR A 356 -48.06 49.15 9.85
C THR A 356 -48.15 48.28 11.09
N PHE A 357 -48.37 48.91 12.23
CA PHE A 357 -48.47 48.28 13.54
C PHE A 357 -49.89 48.40 14.08
N ARG A 358 -50.22 47.59 15.08
CA ARG A 358 -51.48 47.72 15.83
C ARG A 358 -51.37 48.91 16.78
N GLU A 359 -52.48 49.31 17.37
CA GLU A 359 -52.47 50.32 18.42
C GLU A 359 -51.90 49.69 19.70
N GLY A 360 -50.96 50.37 20.35
CA GLY A 360 -50.29 49.86 21.54
C GLY A 360 -48.79 50.17 21.59
N GLU A 361 -48.13 49.61 22.60
CA GLU A 361 -46.69 49.61 22.75
C GLU A 361 -46.08 48.48 21.92
N HIS A 362 -44.95 48.78 21.27
CA HIS A 362 -44.19 47.86 20.45
C HIS A 362 -42.73 47.89 20.87
N ASP A 363 -42.14 46.71 20.98
CA ASP A 363 -40.73 46.47 21.28
C ASP A 363 -40.14 45.62 20.15
N LEU A 364 -39.37 46.27 19.28
CA LEU A 364 -38.77 45.63 18.12
C LEU A 364 -37.33 45.24 18.40
N SER A 365 -36.99 43.98 18.13
CA SER A 365 -35.63 43.55 17.89
C SER A 365 -35.34 43.62 16.40
N ILE A 366 -34.29 44.34 16.01
CA ILE A 366 -33.89 44.55 14.63
C ILE A 366 -32.51 43.91 14.45
N GLN A 367 -32.33 43.16 13.37
CA GLN A 367 -31.04 42.60 13.00
C GLN A 367 -30.70 43.00 11.57
N ILE A 368 -29.42 43.28 11.34
CA ILE A 368 -28.84 43.63 10.06
C ILE A 368 -27.74 42.61 9.80
N ALA A 369 -27.86 41.90 8.69
CA ALA A 369 -26.92 40.85 8.30
C ALA A 369 -26.28 41.18 6.95
N ASP A 370 -25.02 40.77 6.79
CA ASP A 370 -24.35 40.69 5.50
C ASP A 370 -24.52 39.28 4.87
N GLU A 371 -24.04 39.15 3.63
CA GLU A 371 -24.04 37.90 2.88
C GLU A 371 -23.06 36.85 3.46
N ALA A 372 -22.12 37.27 4.31
CA ALA A 372 -21.15 36.40 4.99
C ALA A 372 -21.68 35.83 6.34
N GLY A 373 -22.84 36.32 6.79
CA GLY A 373 -23.49 35.92 8.03
C GLY A 373 -23.04 36.68 9.27
N ASN A 374 -22.29 37.78 9.14
CA ASN A 374 -22.03 38.68 10.25
C ASN A 374 -23.28 39.54 10.52
N ILE A 375 -23.59 39.76 11.80
CA ILE A 375 -24.85 40.38 12.23
C ILE A 375 -24.58 41.48 13.24
N VAL A 376 -25.27 42.61 13.08
CA VAL A 376 -25.47 43.63 14.13
C VAL A 376 -26.94 43.70 14.51
N ALA A 377 -27.24 43.83 15.80
CA ALA A 377 -28.60 43.88 16.31
C ALA A 377 -28.83 45.14 17.16
N GLU A 378 -30.04 45.70 17.07
CA GLU A 378 -30.48 46.91 17.76
C GLU A 378 -31.94 46.75 18.21
N ASN A 379 -32.37 47.45 19.25
CA ASN A 379 -33.77 47.44 19.69
C ASN A 379 -34.43 48.80 19.48
N ALA A 380 -35.73 48.80 19.18
CA ALA A 380 -36.53 50.02 19.05
C ALA A 380 -37.87 49.87 19.76
N VAL A 381 -38.11 50.74 20.75
CA VAL A 381 -39.37 50.78 21.51
C VAL A 381 -40.15 52.04 21.16
N PHE A 382 -41.44 51.88 20.84
CA PHE A 382 -42.32 53.00 20.53
C PHE A 382 -43.79 52.66 20.78
N THR A 383 -44.63 53.70 20.84
CA THR A 383 -46.08 53.56 21.01
C THR A 383 -46.80 54.10 19.79
N VAL A 384 -47.81 53.37 19.32
CA VAL A 384 -48.61 53.70 18.16
C VAL A 384 -50.02 54.06 18.60
N THR A 385 -50.45 55.29 18.29
CA THR A 385 -51.79 55.80 18.58
C THR A 385 -52.49 56.24 17.29
N ARG A 386 -53.82 56.14 17.27
CA ARG A 386 -54.64 56.33 16.07
C ARG A 386 -54.72 57.76 15.55
#